data_AF-A0A8T7FLW0-F1
#
_entry.id   AF-A0A8T7FLW0-F1
#
_cell.length_a   1.000
_cell.length_b   1.000
_cell.length_c   1.000
_cell.angle_alpha   90.00
_cell.angle_beta   90.00
_cell.angle_gamma   90.00
#
_symmetry.space_group_name_H-M   'P 1'
#
loop_
_entity.id
_entity.type
_entity.pdbx_description
1 polymer ?
#
loop_
_entity_poly.entity_id
_entity_poly.type
_entity_poly.pdbx_seq_one_letter_code
_entity_poly.pdbx_strand_id
1 'polypeptide(L)'
;MDNQHLDSLLEKVRAELQHLDHVDEEGRKLLQDLDGDIHALLSRTGETETLSIRGRIQRAVEQFEVKYPTLTTLLSEISVILNNAGI
;
A
#
# COMPACT_ATOMS: atom_id res chain seq x y z
N MET A 1 12.58 -12.01 -5.05
CA MET A 1 11.53 -12.75 -4.30
C MET A 1 10.49 -11.79 -3.70
N ASP A 2 10.61 -10.51 -4.04
CA ASP A 2 10.07 -9.39 -3.30
C ASP A 2 8.63 -9.09 -3.73
N ASN A 3 8.30 -9.34 -5.00
CA ASN A 3 6.93 -9.23 -5.53
C ASN A 3 5.93 -10.15 -4.82
N GLN A 4 6.28 -11.41 -4.55
CA GLN A 4 5.34 -12.36 -3.93
C GLN A 4 5.03 -11.97 -2.47
N HIS A 5 6.02 -11.39 -1.79
CA HIS A 5 5.83 -10.90 -0.43
C HIS A 5 5.01 -9.61 -0.40
N LEU A 6 5.27 -8.71 -1.35
CA LEU A 6 4.50 -7.48 -1.55
C LEU A 6 3.02 -7.77 -1.85
N ASP A 7 2.77 -8.71 -2.77
CA ASP A 7 1.43 -9.15 -3.15
C ASP A 7 0.66 -9.73 -1.95
N SER A 8 1.33 -10.57 -1.15
CA SER A 8 0.76 -11.13 0.09
C SER A 8 0.42 -10.04 1.14
N LEU A 9 1.25 -9.01 1.26
CA LEU A 9 0.97 -7.89 2.18
C LEU A 9 -0.19 -7.04 1.68
N LEU A 10 -0.29 -6.80 0.37
CA LEU A 10 -1.43 -6.10 -0.22
C LEU A 10 -2.73 -6.89 -0.06
N GLU A 11 -2.69 -8.21 -0.21
CA GLU A 11 -3.84 -9.06 0.05
C GLU A 11 -4.29 -8.97 1.51
N LYS A 12 -3.35 -9.00 2.47
CA LYS A 12 -3.65 -8.80 3.90
C LYS A 12 -4.26 -7.44 4.16
N VAL A 13 -3.68 -6.38 3.59
CA VAL A 13 -4.23 -5.02 3.69
C VAL A 13 -5.66 -5.02 3.15
N ARG A 14 -5.92 -5.61 1.98
CA ARG A 14 -7.26 -5.70 1.39
C ARG A 14 -8.23 -6.49 2.25
N ALA A 15 -7.80 -7.62 2.79
CA ALA A 15 -8.60 -8.45 3.68
C ALA A 15 -8.98 -7.69 4.96
N GLU A 16 -8.03 -7.00 5.59
CA GLU A 16 -8.28 -6.16 6.76
C GLU A 16 -9.29 -5.04 6.44
N LEU A 17 -9.21 -4.42 5.25
CA LEU A 17 -10.16 -3.40 4.82
C LEU A 17 -11.57 -3.95 4.55
N GLN A 18 -11.67 -5.16 4.01
CA GLN A 18 -12.97 -5.82 3.82
C GLN A 18 -13.59 -6.24 5.16
N HIS A 19 -12.75 -6.51 6.15
CA HIS A 19 -13.18 -6.88 7.49
C HIS A 19 -13.59 -5.66 8.32
N LEU A 20 -13.00 -4.50 8.03
CA LEU A 20 -13.41 -3.21 8.54
C LEU A 20 -14.67 -2.75 7.79
N ASP A 21 -15.83 -3.21 8.25
CA ASP A 21 -17.19 -2.85 7.79
C ASP A 21 -17.41 -1.32 7.63
N HIS A 22 -16.52 -0.52 8.23
CA HIS A 22 -16.55 0.94 8.28
C HIS A 22 -15.25 1.62 7.82
N VAL A 23 -14.54 1.06 6.84
CA VAL A 23 -13.53 1.87 6.13
C VAL A 23 -14.24 2.97 5.34
N ASP A 24 -13.96 4.22 5.78
CA ASP A 24 -14.41 5.44 5.12
C ASP A 24 -14.06 5.39 3.62
N GLU A 25 -14.92 5.97 2.78
CA GLU A 25 -14.75 5.93 1.31
C GLU A 25 -13.34 6.39 0.87
N GLU A 26 -12.78 7.37 1.57
CA GLU A 26 -11.42 7.87 1.33
C GLU A 26 -10.36 6.79 1.53
N GLY A 27 -10.49 5.99 2.59
CA GLY A 27 -9.54 4.92 2.86
C GLY A 27 -9.62 3.82 1.80
N ARG A 28 -10.85 3.47 1.38
CA ARG A 28 -11.06 2.49 0.32
C ARG A 28 -10.47 2.96 -1.02
N LYS A 29 -10.70 4.22 -1.40
CA LYS A 29 -10.13 4.83 -2.60
C LYS A 29 -8.61 4.82 -2.58
N LEU A 30 -8.01 5.27 -1.47
CA LEU A 30 -6.56 5.36 -1.35
C LEU A 30 -5.88 4.01 -1.58
N LEU A 31 -6.50 2.94 -1.09
CA LEU A 31 -5.96 1.59 -1.21
C LEU A 31 -6.19 0.95 -2.57
N GLN A 32 -7.31 1.28 -3.21
CA GLN A 32 -7.57 0.87 -4.59
C GLN A 32 -6.60 1.55 -5.57
N ASP A 33 -6.26 2.81 -5.28
CA ASP A 33 -5.28 3.60 -6.01
C ASP A 33 -3.88 3.01 -5.80
N LEU A 34 -3.52 2.72 -4.54
CA LEU A 34 -2.25 2.09 -4.18
C LEU A 34 -2.04 0.73 -4.86
N ASP A 35 -3.07 -0.10 -4.89
CA ASP A 35 -3.05 -1.39 -5.59
C ASP A 35 -2.79 -1.22 -7.08
N GLY A 36 -3.49 -0.27 -7.71
CA GLY A 36 -3.31 0.06 -9.12
C GLY A 36 -1.91 0.57 -9.44
N ASP A 37 -1.36 1.45 -8.61
CA ASP A 37 0.00 1.95 -8.78
C ASP A 37 1.04 0.84 -8.57
N ILE A 38 0.84 -0.08 -7.62
CA ILE A 38 1.82 -1.15 -7.38
C ILE A 38 1.80 -2.09 -8.57
N HIS A 39 0.62 -2.44 -9.06
CA HIS A 39 0.47 -3.27 -10.25
C HIS A 39 1.07 -2.58 -11.49
N ALA A 40 0.95 -1.25 -11.60
CA ALA A 40 1.59 -0.45 -12.64
C ALA A 40 3.12 -0.47 -12.52
N LEU A 41 3.67 -0.29 -11.31
CA LEU A 41 5.12 -0.38 -11.05
C LEU A 41 5.70 -1.76 -11.36
N LEU A 42 5.01 -2.82 -11.00
CA LEU A 42 5.42 -4.18 -11.33
C LEU A 42 5.41 -4.42 -12.84
N SER A 43 4.54 -3.72 -13.57
CA SER A 43 4.44 -3.81 -15.03
C SER A 43 5.35 -2.83 -15.78
N ARG A 44 5.81 -1.74 -15.14
CA ARG A 44 6.65 -0.70 -15.73
C ARG A 44 7.72 -0.22 -14.73
N THR A 45 8.97 -0.54 -15.03
CA THR A 45 10.15 0.05 -14.38
C THR A 45 10.37 1.49 -14.85
N GLY A 46 9.59 2.44 -14.33
CA GLY A 46 9.76 3.87 -14.57
C GLY A 46 9.87 4.67 -13.26
N GLU A 47 11.00 5.33 -13.04
CA GLU A 47 11.33 6.11 -11.82
C GLU A 47 10.27 7.16 -11.39
N THR A 48 9.46 7.67 -12.32
CA THR A 48 8.43 8.68 -12.02
C THR A 48 7.20 8.10 -11.30
N GLU A 49 6.86 6.84 -11.57
CA GLU A 49 5.71 6.17 -10.94
C GLU A 49 6.03 5.80 -9.49
N THR A 50 7.30 5.51 -9.23
CA THR A 50 7.85 5.14 -7.91
C THR A 50 7.69 6.23 -6.86
N LEU A 51 8.05 7.47 -7.18
CA LEU A 51 7.93 8.60 -6.26
C LEU A 51 6.48 8.87 -5.88
N SER A 52 5.57 8.66 -6.84
CA SER A 52 4.13 8.88 -6.67
C SER A 52 3.50 7.83 -5.74
N ILE A 53 4.04 6.61 -5.72
CA ILE A 53 3.56 5.55 -4.84
C ILE A 53 3.99 5.77 -3.40
N ARG A 54 5.25 6.16 -3.20
CA ARG A 54 5.79 6.36 -1.85
C ARG A 54 5.02 7.45 -1.11
N GLY A 55 4.66 8.53 -1.80
CA GLY A 55 3.79 9.56 -1.26
C GLY A 55 2.40 9.06 -0.86
N ARG A 56 1.81 8.16 -1.66
CA ARG A 56 0.49 7.58 -1.37
C ARG A 56 0.52 6.60 -0.20
N ILE A 57 1.55 5.75 -0.10
CA ILE A 57 1.75 4.86 1.07
C ILE A 57 1.92 5.68 2.33
N GLN A 58 2.75 6.72 2.30
CA GLN A 58 2.97 7.57 3.47
C GLN A 58 1.67 8.22 3.95
N ARG A 59 0.86 8.76 3.02
CA ARG A 59 -0.46 9.30 3.37
C ARG A 59 -1.40 8.24 3.95
N ALA A 60 -1.37 7.02 3.43
CA ALA A 60 -2.18 5.92 3.95
C ALA A 60 -1.77 5.57 5.38
N VAL A 61 -0.46 5.48 5.65
CA VAL A 61 0.09 5.28 6.99
C VAL A 61 -0.42 6.37 7.92
N GLU A 62 -0.27 7.65 7.55
CA GLU A 62 -0.72 8.80 8.37
C GLU A 62 -2.25 8.78 8.62
N GLN A 63 -3.04 8.45 7.61
CA GLN A 63 -4.50 8.42 7.71
C GLN A 63 -5.00 7.27 8.61
N PHE A 64 -4.32 6.13 8.55
CA PHE A 64 -4.74 4.92 9.28
C PHE A 64 -4.03 4.75 10.63
N GLU A 65 -2.94 5.44 10.91
CA GLU A 65 -2.16 5.33 12.16
C GLU A 65 -3.03 5.45 13.41
N VAL A 66 -4.00 6.36 13.40
CA VAL A 66 -4.87 6.61 14.57
C VAL A 66 -6.01 5.59 14.66
N LYS A 67 -6.57 5.18 13.52
CA LYS A 67 -7.84 4.43 13.48
C LYS A 67 -7.63 2.93 13.31
N TYR A 68 -6.57 2.52 12.62
CA TYR A 68 -6.27 1.14 12.23
C TYR A 68 -4.76 0.83 12.30
N PRO A 69 -4.20 0.64 13.50
CA PRO A 69 -2.75 0.43 13.69
C PRO A 69 -2.20 -0.82 12.98
N THR A 70 -3.03 -1.86 12.81
CA THR A 70 -2.66 -3.06 12.04
C THR A 70 -2.39 -2.74 10.57
N LEU A 71 -3.25 -1.92 9.95
CA LEU A 71 -3.10 -1.46 8.57
C LEU A 71 -1.84 -0.62 8.40
N THR A 72 -1.56 0.27 9.35
CA THR A 72 -0.35 1.11 9.38
C THR A 72 0.92 0.28 9.40
N THR A 73 0.92 -0.84 10.14
CA THR A 73 2.05 -1.77 10.19
C THR A 73 2.28 -2.43 8.85
N LEU A 74 1.22 -2.95 8.22
CA LEU A 74 1.29 -3.60 6.92
C LEU A 74 1.75 -2.63 5.81
N LEU A 75 1.23 -1.41 5.80
CA LEU A 75 1.63 -0.36 4.85
C LEU A 75 3.08 0.08 5.07
N SER A 76 3.55 0.12 6.32
CA SER A 76 4.95 0.39 6.62
C SER A 76 5.87 -0.71 6.10
N GLU A 77 5.49 -1.99 6.25
CA GLU A 77 6.24 -3.11 5.66
C GLU A 77 6.31 -3.03 4.13
N ILE A 78 5.19 -2.69 3.48
CA ILE A 78 5.14 -2.46 2.02
C ILE A 78 6.13 -1.36 1.62
N SER A 79 6.16 -0.24 2.35
CA SER A 79 7.11 0.87 2.11
C SER A 79 8.57 0.43 2.21
N VAL A 80 8.90 -0.40 3.21
CA VAL A 80 10.25 -0.94 3.40
C VAL A 80 10.64 -1.88 2.26
N ILE A 81 9.71 -2.73 1.80
CA ILE A 81 9.97 -3.67 0.69
C ILE A 81 10.20 -2.91 -0.61
N LEU A 82 9.37 -1.91 -0.92
CA LEU A 82 9.54 -1.06 -2.10
C LEU A 82 10.88 -0.32 -2.08
N ASN A 83 11.24 0.28 -0.93
CA ASN A 83 12.52 0.93 -0.74
C ASN A 83 13.72 -0.03 -0.90
N ASN A 84 13.61 -1.25 -0.38
CA ASN A 84 14.64 -2.28 -0.54
C ASN A 84 14.72 -2.84 -1.97
N ALA A 85 13.62 -2.83 -2.70
CA ALA A 85 13.57 -3.21 -4.11
C ALA A 85 14.21 -2.16 -5.03
N GLY A 86 14.57 -0.99 -4.51
CA GLY A 86 15.09 0.13 -5.31
C GLY A 86 14.03 0.79 -6.18
N ILE A 87 12.76 0.56 -5.83
CA ILE A 87 11.58 1.19 -6.42
C ILE A 87 10.96 2.02 -5.28
#